data_AF-A0A132B3X7-F1
#
_entry.id   AF-A0A132B3X7-F1
#
_cell.length_a   1.000
_cell.length_b   1.000
_cell.length_c   1.000
_cell.angle_alpha   90.00
_cell.angle_beta   90.00
_cell.angle_gamma   90.00
#
_symmetry.space_group_name_H-M   'P 1'
#
loop_
_entity.id
_entity.type
_entity.pdbx_description
1 polymer ?
#
loop_
_entity_poly.entity_id
_entity_poly.type
_entity_poly.pdbx_seq_one_letter_code
_entity_poly.pdbx_strand_id
1 'polypeptide(L)' 'MLYTTYHKGQQQTGKFKDNIRFLPAPVGDLLLNYLVVVIPLLQVFLRRSAPHAIISPYL' A
#
# COMPACT_ATOMS: atom_id res chain seq x y z
N MET A 1 -0.10 10.17 -6.53
CA MET A 1 1.27 10.45 -7.02
C MET A 1 2.23 9.71 -6.11
N LEU A 2 3.02 8.76 -6.63
CA LEU A 2 3.96 7.98 -5.83
C LEU A 2 5.38 8.48 -6.07
N TYR A 3 6.06 8.88 -4.99
CA TYR A 3 7.46 9.26 -5.02
C TYR A 3 8.32 8.03 -4.76
N THR A 4 9.13 7.64 -5.73
CA THR A 4 10.04 6.49 -5.57
C THR A 4 11.49 6.98 -5.57
N THR A 5 12.21 6.69 -4.49
CA THR A 5 13.63 7.03 -4.37
C THR A 5 14.54 6.04 -5.10
N TYR A 6 14.00 4.89 -5.51
CA TYR A 6 14.76 3.81 -6.11
C TYR A 6 14.69 3.80 -7.65
N HIS A 7 15.86 3.84 -8.27
CA HIS A 7 16.04 3.58 -9.70
C HIS A 7 17.46 3.03 -9.93
N LYS A 8 17.58 1.90 -10.65
CA LYS A 8 18.87 1.22 -10.88
C LYS A 8 19.90 2.12 -11.56
N GLY A 9 19.48 2.90 -12.56
CA GLY A 9 20.37 3.85 -13.25
C GLY A 9 20.84 5.01 -12.37
N GLN A 10 20.11 5.36 -11.31
CA GLN A 10 20.53 6.41 -10.38
C GLN A 10 21.59 5.89 -9.39
N GLN A 11 21.46 4.65 -8.93
CA GLN A 11 22.46 4.03 -8.06
C GLN A 11 23.83 3.89 -8.75
N GLN A 12 23.84 3.69 -10.06
CA GLN A 12 25.07 3.57 -10.85
C GLN A 12 25.72 4.92 -11.18
N THR A 13 24.94 6.00 -11.28
CA THR A 13 25.42 7.31 -11.75
C THR A 13 25.53 8.37 -10.66
N GLY A 14 25.00 8.11 -9.45
CA GLY A 14 24.97 9.04 -8.34
C GLY A 14 24.06 10.26 -8.55
N LYS A 15 23.36 10.35 -9.68
CA LYS A 15 22.49 11.48 -10.01
C LYS A 15 21.06 11.23 -9.52
N PHE A 16 20.60 12.08 -8.61
CA PHE A 16 19.23 12.06 -8.12
C PHE A 16 18.29 12.81 -9.10
N LYS A 17 17.18 12.15 -9.45
CA LYS A 17 16.04 12.65 -10.22
C LYS A 17 14.78 12.20 -9.48
N ASP A 18 13.79 13.07 -9.40
CA ASP A 18 12.49 12.72 -8.84
C ASP A 18 11.80 11.70 -9.75
N ASN A 19 11.62 10.48 -9.27
CA ASN A 19 10.80 9.49 -9.96
C ASN A 19 9.38 9.59 -9.43
N ILE A 20 8.60 10.39 -10.14
CA ILE A 20 7.18 10.52 -9.92
C ILE A 20 6.50 9.44 -10.76
N ARG A 21 5.82 8.50 -10.10
CA ARG A 21 4.99 7.51 -10.79
C ARG A 21 3.52 7.85 -10.57
N PHE A 22 2.76 7.83 -11.68
CA PHE A 22 1.32 7.90 -11.62
C PHE A 22 0.76 6.52 -11.31
N LEU A 23 -0.10 6.45 -10.28
CA LEU A 23 -0.92 5.27 -10.02
C LEU A 23 -2.16 5.39 -10.91
N PRO A 24 -2.47 4.42 -11.77
CA PRO A 24 -3.68 4.46 -12.57
C PRO A 24 -4.91 4.57 -11.67
N ALA A 25 -5.88 5.40 -12.05
CA ALA A 25 -7.10 5.62 -11.25
C ALA A 25 -7.80 4.30 -10.84
N PRO A 26 -8.01 3.31 -11.73
CA PRO A 26 -8.63 2.05 -11.33
C PRO A 26 -7.87 1.28 -10.24
N VAL A 27 -6.53 1.38 -10.24
CA VAL A 27 -5.69 0.73 -9.23
C VAL A 27 -5.76 1.50 -7.90
N GLY A 28 -5.80 2.83 -7.96
CA GLY A 28 -6.01 3.68 -6.79
C GLY A 28 -7.37 3.43 -6.14
N ASP A 29 -8.42 3.35 -6.94
CA ASP A 29 -9.79 3.07 -6.47
C ASP A 29 -9.88 1.67 -5.87
N LEU A 30 -9.27 0.66 -6.50
CA LEU A 30 -9.21 -0.70 -5.96
C LEU A 30 -8.51 -0.72 -4.60
N LEU A 31 -7.34 -0.07 -4.49
CA LEU A 31 -6.58 0.01 -3.24
C LEU A 31 -7.40 0.71 -2.15
N LEU A 32 -8.03 1.83 -2.47
CA LEU A 32 -8.87 2.57 -1.53
C LEU A 32 -10.05 1.72 -1.05
N ASN A 33 -10.75 1.06 -1.95
CA ASN A 33 -11.86 0.18 -1.61
C ASN A 33 -11.40 -0.99 -0.73
N TYR A 34 -10.23 -1.57 -1.02
CA TYR A 34 -9.66 -2.63 -0.20
C TYR A 34 -9.38 -2.15 1.24
N LEU A 35 -8.73 -0.99 1.39
CA LEU A 35 -8.40 -0.43 2.69
C LEU A 35 -9.63 -0.01 3.50
N VAL A 36 -10.64 0.57 2.85
CA VAL A 36 -11.82 1.13 3.53
C VAL A 36 -12.91 0.10 3.79
N VAL A 37 -13.05 -0.92 2.94
CA VAL A 37 -14.13 -1.90 3.04
C VAL A 37 -13.62 -3.26 3.50
N VAL A 38 -12.59 -3.80 2.83
CA VAL A 38 -12.14 -5.18 3.05
C VAL A 38 -11.39 -5.32 4.37
N ILE A 39 -10.45 -4.42 4.67
CA ILE A 39 -9.67 -4.47 5.92
C ILE A 39 -10.59 -4.40 7.17
N PRO A 40 -11.53 -3.44 7.31
CA PRO A 40 -12.41 -3.40 8.47
C PRO A 40 -13.30 -4.63 8.59
N LEU A 41 -13.82 -5.14 7.46
CA LEU A 41 -14.63 -6.35 7.46
C LEU A 41 -13.83 -7.57 7.95
N LEU A 42 -12.58 -7.72 7.48
CA LEU A 42 -11.68 -8.76 7.96
C LEU A 42 -11.40 -8.61 9.47
N GLN A 43 -11.21 -7.39 9.97
CA GLN A 43 -11.02 -7.15 11.41
C GLN A 43 -12.23 -7.58 12.23
N VAL A 44 -13.45 -7.31 11.74
CA VAL A 44 -14.69 -7.72 12.41
C VAL A 44 -14.76 -9.24 12.52
N PHE A 45 -14.53 -9.96 11.42
CA PHE A 45 -14.55 -11.42 11.44
C PHE A 45 -13.44 -12.00 12.32
N LEU A 46 -12.23 -11.45 12.24
CA LEU A 46 -11.09 -11.91 13.03
C LEU A 46 -11.37 -11.75 14.53
N ARG A 47 -11.87 -10.59 14.95
CA ARG A 47 -12.22 -10.31 16.36
C ARG A 47 -13.40 -11.15 16.85
N ARG A 48 -14.34 -11.50 15.97
CA ARG A 48 -15.43 -12.40 16.30
C ARG A 48 -14.94 -13.81 16.61
N SER A 49 -13.94 -14.30 15.88
CA SER A 49 -13.33 -15.61 16.10
C SER A 49 -12.34 -15.61 17.27
N ALA A 50 -11.61 -14.51 17.48
CA ALA A 50 -10.64 -14.35 18.55
C ALA A 50 -10.61 -12.89 19.04
N PRO A 51 -11.13 -12.56 20.24
CA PRO A 51 -11.34 -11.18 20.69
C PRO A 51 -10.10 -10.28 20.69
N HIS A 52 -8.92 -10.86 20.84
CA HIS A 52 -7.63 -10.16 20.91
C HIS A 52 -6.79 -10.30 19.63
N ALA A 53 -7.32 -10.93 18.58
CA ALA A 53 -6.59 -11.08 17.35
C ALA A 53 -6.48 -9.76 16.59
N ILE A 54 -5.26 -9.49 16.10
CA ILE A 54 -4.91 -8.29 15.33
C ILE A 54 -4.49 -8.69 13.93
N ILE A 55 -4.80 -7.83 12.96
CA ILE A 55 -4.27 -7.98 11.60
C ILE A 55 -2.79 -7.57 11.62
N SER A 56 -1.97 -8.26 10.83
CA SER A 56 -0.57 -7.91 10.63
C SER A 56 -0.44 -6.46 10.19
N PRO A 57 0.52 -5.68 10.74
CA PRO A 57 0.77 -4.31 10.30
C PRO A 57 1.36 -4.22 8.87
N TYR A 58 1.69 -5.36 8.26
CA TYR A 58 2.24 -5.45 6.90
C TYR A 58 1.21 -5.87 5.85
N LEU A 59 -0.08 -5.87 6.23
CA LEU A 59 -1.23 -6.08 5.36
C LEU A 59 -1.88 -4.73 5.03
#